data_AF-A0A1I5GZD8-F1
#
_entry.id   AF-A0A1I5GZD8-F1
#
_cell.length_a   1.000
_cell.length_b   1.000
_cell.length_c   1.000
_cell.angle_alpha   90.00
_cell.angle_beta   90.00
_cell.angle_gamma   90.00
#
_symmetry.space_group_name_H-M   'P 1'
#
loop_
_entity.id
_entity.type
_entity.pdbx_description
1 polymer ?
#
loop_
_entity_poly.entity_id
_entity_poly.type
_entity_poly.pdbx_seq_one_letter_code
_entity_poly.pdbx_strand_id
1 'polypeptide(L)' 'MKTLAALGVLAGGFLLSPPPRSVALALLWLGARAHPVITLAVVLAVAHAWRAGHD' A
#
# COMPACT_ATOMS: atom_id res chain seq x y z
N MET A 1 -18.66 -7.01 -1.73
CA MET A 1 -18.40 -5.68 -1.14
C MET A 1 -17.29 -5.66 -0.08
N LYS A 2 -16.98 -6.79 0.59
CA LYS A 2 -15.94 -6.89 1.64
C LYS A 2 -14.54 -6.49 1.18
N THR A 3 -14.16 -6.86 -0.05
CA THR A 3 -12.87 -6.50 -0.67
C THR A 3 -12.73 -5.01 -0.92
N LEU A 4 -13.79 -4.35 -1.40
CA LEU A 4 -13.79 -2.90 -1.63
C LEU A 4 -13.63 -2.12 -0.33
N ALA A 5 -14.30 -2.57 0.75
CA ALA A 5 -14.17 -1.97 2.07
C ALA A 5 -12.75 -2.15 2.65
N ALA A 6 -12.14 -3.33 2.48
CA ALA A 6 -10.76 -3.58 2.92
C ALA A 6 -9.75 -2.67 2.18
N LEU A 7 -9.93 -2.47 0.87
CA LEU A 7 -9.13 -1.53 0.09
C LEU A 7 -9.34 -0.07 0.53
N GLY A 8 -10.57 0.30 0.87
CA GLY A 8 -10.90 1.63 1.41
C GLY A 8 -10.25 1.90 2.77
N VAL A 9 -10.19 0.91 3.66
CA VAL A 9 -9.49 1.04 4.96
C VAL A 9 -7.97 1.15 4.77
N LEU A 10 -7.41 0.37 3.86
CA LEU A 10 -5.97 0.44 3.51
C LEU A 10 -5.60 1.81 2.90
N ALA A 11 -6.39 2.28 1.94
CA ALA A 11 -6.21 3.60 1.35
C ALA A 11 -6.45 4.72 2.36
N GLY A 12 -7.43 4.58 3.25
CA GLY A 12 -7.72 5.51 4.33
C GLY A 12 -6.54 5.69 5.27
N GLY A 13 -5.85 4.61 5.65
CA GLY A 13 -4.62 4.69 6.44
C GLY A 13 -3.49 5.45 5.73
N PHE A 14 -3.34 5.26 4.42
CA PHE A 14 -2.40 6.01 3.58
C PHE A 14 -2.74 7.51 3.46
N LEU A 15 -4.02 7.89 3.48
CA LEU A 15 -4.41 9.31 3.43
C LEU A 15 -4.29 10.00 4.79
N LEU A 16 -4.59 9.28 5.88
CA LEU A 16 -4.56 9.83 7.25
C LEU A 16 -3.14 9.91 7.82
N SER A 17 -2.28 8.94 7.51
CA SER A 17 -0.86 8.95 7.85
C SER A 17 -0.07 8.51 6.61
N PRO A 18 0.33 9.47 5.75
CA PRO A 18 0.99 9.14 4.50
C PRO A 18 2.37 8.51 4.75
N PRO A 19 2.69 7.41 4.04
CA PRO A 19 4.02 6.83 4.12
C PRO A 19 5.08 7.79 3.56
N PRO A 20 6.37 7.59 3.92
CA PRO A 20 7.46 8.40 3.41
C PRO A 20 7.44 8.46 1.88
N ARG A 21 7.78 9.63 1.32
CA ARG A 21 7.80 9.85 -0.14
C ARG A 21 8.65 8.81 -0.88
N SER A 22 9.73 8.33 -0.26
CA SER A 22 10.58 7.27 -0.80
C SER A 22 9.83 5.95 -1.00
N VAL A 23 8.93 5.58 -0.09
CA VAL A 23 8.10 4.37 -0.18
C VAL A 23 7.08 4.52 -1.31
N ALA A 24 6.44 5.68 -1.43
CA ALA A 24 5.49 5.96 -2.51
C ALA A 24 6.17 5.90 -3.89
N LEU A 25 7.35 6.50 -4.03
CA LEU A 25 8.14 6.44 -5.27
C LEU A 25 8.60 5.03 -5.61
N ALA A 26 9.00 4.24 -4.60
CA ALA A 26 9.38 2.84 -4.80
C ALA A 26 8.21 1.98 -5.28
N LEU A 27 7.02 2.16 -4.70
CA LEU A 27 5.80 1.46 -5.15
C LEU A 27 5.40 1.87 -6.57
N LEU A 28 5.53 3.15 -6.92
CA LEU A 28 5.26 3.65 -8.27
C LEU A 28 6.24 3.05 -9.29
N TRP A 29 7.54 3.06 -8.96
CA TRP A 29 8.58 2.47 -9.81
C TRP A 29 8.37 0.96 -10.00
N LEU A 30 8.02 0.27 -8.91
CA LEU A 30 7.72 -1.16 -8.95
C LEU A 30 6.50 -1.43 -9.85
N GLY A 31 5.42 -0.67 -9.69
CA GLY A 31 4.22 -0.80 -10.51
C GLY A 31 4.45 -0.56 -12.00
N ALA A 32 5.42 0.28 -12.35
CA ALA A 32 5.78 0.55 -13.75
C ALA A 32 6.62 -0.55 -14.42
N ARG A 33 7.32 -1.40 -13.64
CA ARG A 33 8.27 -2.39 -14.16
C ARG A 33 7.97 -3.85 -13.81
N ALA A 34 7.19 -4.10 -12.78
CA ALA A 34 6.93 -5.45 -12.29
C ALA A 34 5.58 -6.01 -12.77
N HIS A 35 5.43 -7.32 -12.65
CA HIS A 35 4.16 -8.01 -12.90
C HIS A 35 3.09 -7.50 -11.91
N PRO A 36 1.84 -7.25 -12.33
CA PRO A 36 0.78 -6.71 -11.47
C PRO A 36 0.59 -7.46 -10.15
N VAL A 37 0.77 -8.79 -10.17
CA VAL A 37 0.65 -9.65 -8.98
C VAL A 37 1.75 -9.34 -7.95
N ILE A 38 2.99 -9.12 -8.41
CA ILE A 38 4.13 -8.78 -7.55
C ILE A 38 3.91 -7.39 -6.96
N THR A 39 3.53 -6.42 -7.79
CA THR A 39 3.19 -5.07 -7.34
C THR A 39 2.11 -5.11 -6.26
N LEU A 40 1.04 -5.87 -6.47
CA LEU A 40 -0.05 -5.99 -5.51
C LEU A 40 0.42 -6.61 -4.19
N ALA A 41 1.20 -7.69 -4.25
CA ALA A 41 1.75 -8.34 -3.06
C ALA A 41 2.62 -7.38 -2.23
N VAL A 42 3.48 -6.58 -2.89
CA VAL A 42 4.35 -5.62 -2.21
C VAL A 42 3.53 -4.46 -1.63
N VAL A 43 2.56 -3.92 -2.36
CA VAL A 43 1.66 -2.87 -1.84
C VAL A 43 0.93 -3.34 -0.58
N LEU A 44 0.40 -4.56 -0.58
CA LEU A 44 -0.27 -5.15 0.58
C LEU A 44 0.69 -5.35 1.75
N ALA A 45 1.91 -5.84 1.51
CA ALA A 45 2.91 -6.03 2.54
C ALA A 45 3.33 -4.70 3.19
N VAL A 46 3.60 -3.68 2.37
CA VAL A 46 3.94 -2.33 2.85
C VAL A 46 2.79 -1.75 3.66
N ALA A 47 1.56 -1.86 3.16
CA ALA A 47 0.42 -1.30 3.84
C ALA A 47 0.08 -2.04 5.16
N HIS A 48 0.31 -3.36 5.21
CA HIS A 48 0.19 -4.13 6.44
C HIS A 48 1.25 -3.72 7.48
N ALA A 49 2.51 -3.62 7.08
CA ALA A 49 3.60 -3.18 7.95
C ALA A 49 3.40 -1.73 8.45
N TRP A 50 2.90 -0.85 7.58
CA TRP A 50 2.59 0.52 7.94
C TRP A 50 1.51 0.62 9.02
N ARG A 51 0.46 -0.19 8.91
CA ARG A 51 -0.60 -0.23 9.92
C ARG A 51 -0.09 -0.79 11.25
N ALA A 52 0.70 -1.85 11.23
CA ALA A 52 1.24 -2.48 12.44
C ALA A 52 2.20 -1.58 13.24
N GLY A 53 2.81 -0.57 12.61
CA GLY A 53 3.65 0.42 13.31
C GLY A 53 2.90 1.64 13.85
N HIS A 54 1.60 1.76 13.53
CA HIS A 54 0.74 2.88 13.92
C HIS A 54 -0.38 2.48 14.90
N ASP A 55 -0.54 1.18 15.18
CA ASP A 55 -1.33 0.63 16.29
C ASP A 55 -0.46 0.54 17.57
#